data_AF-A0A0D2MID2-F1
#
_entry.id   AF-A0A0D2MID2-F1
#
_cell.length_a   1.000
_cell.length_b   1.000
_cell.length_c   1.000
_cell.angle_alpha   90.00
_cell.angle_beta   90.00
_cell.angle_gamma   90.00
#
_symmetry.space_group_name_H-M   'P 1'
#
loop_
_entity.id
_entity.type
_entity.pdbx_description
1 polymer ?
#
loop_
_entity_poly.entity_id
_entity_poly.type
_entity_poly.pdbx_seq_one_letter_code
_entity_poly.pdbx_strand_id
1 'polypeptide(L)'
;MTGVAALHRATGDPSLREYMRSFGERYHWDFCNSDAGNPDNQICAASYADLYLTSPPSERNAAWLAPTIAHYEAEMAARPPYDADRWRWVDTLFMGMSVYARIANITGDPRYAQQAFKNFDFAAGSQGYQFWSQRDSLFYRDPPKWGQAYVPEGVYWSRGNGWAMGALVTALQFSGPADPHRAVYEGVFKRQAARLLRLQGARGCWPVSLTRPEADPAPETTGTALFAYGMAWGVRAGVLDAAEYGPALERAWGCLSGTSLQQSGLVGYCQPVGDRPGGGGGANATSSFCVGQFLLAASALAQIAPQ
;
A
#
# COMPACT_ATOMS: atom_id res chain seq x y z
N MET A 1 -10.70 2.78 1.81
CA MET A 1 -11.56 2.35 0.69
C MET A 1 -10.90 1.39 -0.29
N THR A 2 -9.60 1.50 -0.59
CA THR A 2 -8.90 0.53 -1.47
C THR A 2 -9.09 -0.94 -1.07
N GLY A 3 -9.11 -1.25 0.23
CA GLY A 3 -9.47 -2.59 0.73
C GLY A 3 -10.92 -3.02 0.45
N VAL A 4 -11.87 -2.09 0.57
CA VAL A 4 -13.28 -2.31 0.20
C VAL A 4 -13.39 -2.60 -1.30
N ALA A 5 -12.66 -1.87 -2.13
CA ALA A 5 -12.62 -2.13 -3.57
C ALA A 5 -12.07 -3.52 -3.90
N ALA A 6 -11.02 -3.95 -3.18
CA ALA A 6 -10.48 -5.30 -3.35
C ALA A 6 -11.48 -6.38 -2.95
N LEU A 7 -12.21 -6.18 -1.84
CA LEU A 7 -13.26 -7.10 -1.41
C LEU A 7 -14.41 -7.14 -2.42
N HIS A 8 -14.87 -5.99 -2.91
CA HIS A 8 -15.89 -5.90 -3.95
C HIS A 8 -15.49 -6.68 -5.22
N ARG A 9 -14.23 -6.54 -5.67
CA ARG A 9 -13.72 -7.33 -6.81
C ARG A 9 -13.71 -8.83 -6.55
N ALA A 10 -13.45 -9.25 -5.31
CA ALA A 10 -13.40 -10.66 -4.95
C ALA A 10 -14.79 -11.28 -4.79
N THR A 11 -15.78 -10.54 -4.30
CA THR A 11 -17.12 -11.07 -3.97
C THR A 11 -18.21 -10.70 -4.96
N GLY A 12 -18.04 -9.63 -5.73
CA GLY A 12 -19.09 -9.05 -6.56
C GLY A 12 -20.22 -8.36 -5.77
N ASP A 13 -20.06 -8.17 -4.45
CA ASP A 13 -21.14 -7.64 -3.60
C ASP A 13 -21.48 -6.19 -3.97
N PRO A 14 -22.72 -5.90 -4.44
CA PRO A 14 -23.12 -4.57 -4.87
C PRO A 14 -23.20 -3.56 -3.72
N SER A 15 -23.37 -4.00 -2.47
CA SER A 15 -23.41 -3.10 -1.31
C SER A 15 -22.06 -2.42 -1.06
N LEU A 16 -20.95 -3.13 -1.34
CA LEU A 16 -19.60 -2.57 -1.23
C LEU A 16 -19.35 -1.52 -2.31
N ARG A 17 -19.91 -1.71 -3.51
CA ARG A 17 -19.88 -0.71 -4.58
C ARG A 17 -20.65 0.53 -4.19
N GLU A 18 -21.85 0.36 -3.64
CA GLU A 18 -22.66 1.47 -3.15
C GLU A 18 -21.92 2.24 -2.06
N TYR A 19 -21.24 1.53 -1.15
CA TYR A 19 -20.46 2.16 -0.11
C TYR A 19 -19.31 3.01 -0.69
N MET A 20 -18.58 2.51 -1.71
CA MET A 20 -17.57 3.31 -2.42
C MET A 20 -18.17 4.53 -3.11
N ARG A 21 -19.37 4.41 -3.72
CA ARG A 21 -20.07 5.53 -4.34
C ARG A 21 -20.43 6.60 -3.32
N SER A 22 -21.04 6.22 -2.20
CA SER A 22 -21.41 7.15 -1.12
C SER A 22 -20.19 7.86 -0.52
N PHE A 23 -19.03 7.20 -0.49
CA PHE A 23 -17.77 7.81 -0.08
C PHE A 23 -17.33 8.89 -1.06
N GLY A 24 -17.39 8.64 -2.37
CA GLY A 24 -17.11 9.65 -3.39
C GLY A 24 -18.05 10.84 -3.33
N GLU A 25 -19.36 10.59 -3.21
CA GLU A 25 -20.38 11.63 -3.09
C GLU A 25 -20.16 12.53 -1.86
N ARG A 26 -19.79 11.93 -0.71
CA ARG A 26 -19.48 12.66 0.53
C ARG A 26 -18.37 13.71 0.34
N TYR A 27 -17.35 13.37 -0.45
CA TYR A 27 -16.21 14.26 -0.72
C TYR A 27 -16.37 15.01 -2.04
N HIS A 28 -17.55 14.97 -2.66
CA HIS A 28 -17.81 15.60 -3.96
C HIS A 28 -16.82 15.17 -5.05
N TRP A 29 -16.29 13.96 -4.95
CA TRP A 29 -15.25 13.41 -5.83
C TRP A 29 -13.93 14.19 -5.83
N ASP A 30 -13.73 15.06 -4.83
CA ASP A 30 -12.49 15.79 -4.56
C ASP A 30 -11.65 15.05 -3.51
N PHE A 31 -10.45 15.54 -3.23
CA PHE A 31 -9.59 14.96 -2.19
C PHE A 31 -10.19 15.10 -0.79
N CYS A 32 -9.79 14.21 0.10
CA CYS A 32 -10.41 14.05 1.41
C CYS A 32 -10.04 15.13 2.43
N ASN A 33 -9.22 16.09 2.01
CA ASN A 33 -8.78 17.24 2.77
C ASN A 33 -8.35 18.35 1.78
N SER A 34 -8.32 19.60 2.25
CA SER A 34 -8.01 20.78 1.43
C SER A 34 -6.52 20.89 1.05
N ASP A 35 -5.59 20.28 1.80
CA ASP A 35 -4.18 20.19 1.38
C ASP A 35 -3.98 19.05 0.38
N ALA A 36 -4.51 19.28 -0.83
CA ALA A 36 -4.52 18.31 -1.92
C ALA A 36 -3.14 17.85 -2.39
N GLY A 37 -2.09 18.64 -2.17
CA GLY A 37 -0.74 18.24 -2.59
C GLY A 37 -0.08 17.24 -1.62
N ASN A 38 -0.59 17.06 -0.40
CA ASN A 38 -0.06 16.03 0.51
C ASN A 38 -0.56 14.65 0.07
N PRO A 39 0.32 13.68 -0.26
CA PRO A 39 -0.09 12.35 -0.69
C PRO A 39 -1.10 11.66 0.23
N ASP A 40 -1.01 11.86 1.55
CA ASP A 40 -1.96 11.28 2.52
C ASP A 40 -3.42 11.69 2.26
N ASN A 41 -3.63 12.88 1.69
CA ASN A 41 -4.96 13.39 1.33
C ASN A 41 -5.39 12.94 -0.07
N GLN A 42 -4.43 12.52 -0.91
CA GLN A 42 -4.67 12.09 -2.28
C GLN A 42 -5.16 10.64 -2.37
N ILE A 43 -4.73 9.75 -1.47
CA ILE A 43 -5.03 8.30 -1.53
C ILE A 43 -6.52 7.97 -1.69
N CYS A 44 -7.41 8.83 -1.21
CA CYS A 44 -8.83 8.56 -1.35
C CYS A 44 -9.33 8.62 -2.80
N ALA A 45 -8.64 9.36 -3.68
CA ALA A 45 -8.88 9.32 -5.11
C ALA A 45 -8.60 7.94 -5.74
N ALA A 46 -7.75 7.12 -5.12
CA ALA A 46 -7.58 5.73 -5.55
C ALA A 46 -8.88 4.94 -5.47
N SER A 47 -9.79 5.28 -4.54
CA SER A 47 -11.11 4.65 -4.47
C SER A 47 -12.08 5.11 -5.55
N TYR A 48 -11.97 6.36 -6.02
CA TYR A 48 -12.78 6.85 -7.14
C TYR A 48 -12.36 6.14 -8.43
N ALA A 49 -11.05 5.98 -8.61
CA ALA A 49 -10.48 5.22 -9.70
C ALA A 49 -10.83 3.72 -9.61
N ASP A 50 -10.78 3.11 -8.42
CA ASP A 50 -11.22 1.72 -8.23
C ASP A 50 -12.72 1.56 -8.58
N LEU A 51 -13.60 2.47 -8.11
CA LEU A 51 -15.03 2.46 -8.45
C LEU A 51 -15.26 2.60 -9.95
N TYR A 52 -14.51 3.48 -10.62
CA TYR A 52 -14.58 3.64 -12.07
C TYR A 52 -14.18 2.34 -12.79
N LEU A 53 -13.06 1.73 -12.40
CA LEU A 53 -12.54 0.51 -13.01
C LEU A 53 -13.46 -0.69 -12.82
N THR A 54 -14.09 -0.83 -11.66
CA THR A 54 -15.02 -1.93 -11.35
C THR A 54 -16.45 -1.67 -11.80
N SER A 55 -16.78 -0.46 -12.29
CA SER A 55 -18.12 -0.17 -12.80
C SER A 55 -18.29 -0.68 -14.24
N PRO A 56 -19.49 -1.18 -14.59
CA PRO A 56 -19.86 -1.45 -15.97
C PRO A 56 -19.61 -0.21 -16.86
N PRO A 57 -19.21 -0.36 -18.14
CA PRO A 57 -18.93 0.77 -19.01
C PRO A 57 -20.07 1.81 -19.08
N SER A 58 -21.33 1.37 -19.02
CA SER A 58 -22.52 2.24 -19.01
C SER A 58 -22.70 3.06 -17.73
N GLU A 59 -22.05 2.67 -16.64
CA GLU A 59 -22.16 3.33 -15.33
C GLU A 59 -20.89 4.10 -14.96
N ARG A 60 -19.86 4.06 -15.80
CA ARG A 60 -18.63 4.83 -15.59
C ARG A 60 -18.91 6.31 -15.78
N ASN A 61 -18.49 7.12 -14.83
CA ASN A 61 -18.62 8.57 -14.89
C ASN A 61 -17.26 9.24 -14.75
N ALA A 62 -16.83 9.97 -15.79
CA ALA A 62 -15.57 10.69 -15.79
C ALA A 62 -15.52 11.83 -14.75
N ALA A 63 -16.68 12.36 -14.32
CA ALA A 63 -16.75 13.40 -13.30
C ALA A 63 -16.19 12.94 -11.95
N TRP A 64 -16.17 11.62 -11.67
CA TRP A 64 -15.58 11.06 -10.45
C TRP A 64 -14.05 11.22 -10.38
N LEU A 65 -13.40 11.46 -11.53
CA LEU A 65 -11.95 11.55 -11.65
C LEU A 65 -11.48 12.94 -12.08
N ALA A 66 -12.39 13.79 -12.56
CA ALA A 66 -12.06 15.10 -13.11
C ALA A 66 -11.27 15.99 -12.12
N PRO A 67 -11.63 16.09 -10.83
CA PRO A 67 -10.84 16.87 -9.86
C PRO A 67 -9.42 16.31 -9.67
N THR A 68 -9.29 14.99 -9.55
CA THR A 68 -7.99 14.31 -9.41
C THR A 68 -7.09 14.54 -10.62
N ILE A 69 -7.64 14.40 -11.83
CA ILE A 69 -6.91 14.61 -13.08
C ILE A 69 -6.44 16.06 -13.16
N ALA A 70 -7.33 17.03 -12.94
CA ALA A 70 -6.98 18.44 -13.00
C ALA A 70 -5.87 18.80 -11.99
N HIS A 71 -5.91 18.25 -10.78
CA HIS A 71 -4.87 18.46 -9.77
C HIS A 71 -3.52 17.87 -10.19
N TYR A 72 -3.49 16.61 -10.66
CA TYR A 72 -2.24 15.96 -11.07
C TYR A 72 -1.63 16.59 -12.32
N GLU A 73 -2.44 17.09 -13.25
CA GLU A 73 -1.92 17.85 -14.38
C GLU A 73 -1.27 19.17 -13.93
N ALA A 74 -1.85 19.85 -12.94
CA ALA A 74 -1.25 21.05 -12.34
C ALA A 74 0.04 20.74 -11.56
N GLU A 75 0.04 19.66 -10.77
CA GLU A 75 1.21 19.18 -9.99
C GLU A 75 2.39 18.85 -10.93
N MET A 76 2.14 18.09 -12.00
CA MET A 76 3.15 17.75 -13.01
C MET A 76 3.66 18.96 -13.80
N ALA A 77 2.87 20.03 -13.93
CA ALA A 77 3.24 21.24 -14.65
C ALA A 77 4.03 22.26 -13.81
N ALA A 78 4.02 22.14 -12.47
CA ALA A 78 4.61 23.11 -11.55
C ALA A 78 6.14 23.26 -11.70
N ARG A 79 6.64 24.49 -11.46
CA ARG A 79 8.08 24.84 -11.49
C ARG A 79 8.45 25.75 -10.29
N PRO A 80 9.42 25.38 -9.42
CA PRO A 80 10.09 24.08 -9.35
C PRO A 80 9.08 22.94 -9.10
N PRO A 81 9.41 21.69 -9.47
CA PRO A 81 8.49 20.56 -9.32
C PRO A 81 8.04 20.42 -7.87
N TYR A 82 6.73 20.25 -7.69
CA TYR A 82 6.03 20.33 -6.41
C TYR A 82 6.30 19.13 -5.47
N ASP A 83 6.82 18.02 -5.99
CA ASP A 83 6.64 16.68 -5.40
C ASP A 83 7.74 16.19 -4.48
N ALA A 84 9.00 16.56 -4.75
CA ALA A 84 10.14 16.04 -3.99
C ALA A 84 10.01 16.38 -2.50
N ASP A 85 9.51 17.56 -2.14
CA ASP A 85 9.33 17.96 -0.74
C ASP A 85 8.10 17.35 -0.06
N ARG A 86 7.20 16.70 -0.80
CA ARG A 86 5.95 16.13 -0.25
C ARG A 86 6.01 14.62 -0.04
N TRP A 87 6.83 13.89 -0.80
CA TRP A 87 7.03 12.43 -0.67
C TRP A 87 8.15 12.09 0.31
N ARG A 88 8.07 12.67 1.51
CA ARG A 88 9.18 12.70 2.49
C ARG A 88 9.20 11.52 3.47
N TRP A 89 8.22 10.64 3.43
CA TRP A 89 8.20 9.43 4.23
C TRP A 89 7.67 8.25 3.40
N VAL A 90 8.08 7.04 3.75
CA VAL A 90 7.80 5.83 2.96
C VAL A 90 6.30 5.60 2.69
N ASP A 91 5.43 5.99 3.62
CA ASP A 91 3.98 5.81 3.50
C ASP A 91 3.44 6.54 2.26
N THR A 92 4.03 7.69 1.90
CA THR A 92 3.66 8.48 0.70
C THR A 92 3.79 7.69 -0.60
N LEU A 93 4.66 6.67 -0.65
CA LEU A 93 4.75 5.76 -1.79
C LEU A 93 3.40 5.11 -2.04
N PHE A 94 2.76 4.56 -1.00
CA PHE A 94 1.44 3.95 -1.17
C PHE A 94 0.41 5.01 -1.52
N MET A 95 0.43 6.15 -0.82
CA MET A 95 -0.62 7.15 -0.94
C MET A 95 -0.66 7.78 -2.34
N GLY A 96 0.50 8.22 -2.84
CA GLY A 96 0.63 8.87 -4.13
C GLY A 96 0.69 7.90 -5.31
N MET A 97 1.53 6.86 -5.26
CA MET A 97 1.67 5.92 -6.40
C MET A 97 0.35 5.20 -6.68
N SER A 98 -0.47 4.96 -5.65
CA SER A 98 -1.75 4.29 -5.83
C SER A 98 -2.72 5.04 -6.73
N VAL A 99 -2.68 6.37 -6.68
CA VAL A 99 -3.55 7.20 -7.51
C VAL A 99 -2.94 7.35 -8.89
N TYR A 100 -1.67 7.74 -8.98
CA TYR A 100 -0.98 7.93 -10.26
C TYR A 100 -1.06 6.68 -11.16
N ALA A 101 -0.79 5.50 -10.61
CA ALA A 101 -0.80 4.26 -11.39
C ALA A 101 -2.21 3.92 -11.93
N ARG A 102 -3.26 4.16 -11.13
CA ARG A 102 -4.65 3.95 -11.58
C ARG A 102 -5.06 4.96 -12.65
N ILE A 103 -4.71 6.23 -12.48
CA ILE A 103 -5.01 7.28 -13.46
C ILE A 103 -4.27 7.02 -14.77
N ALA A 104 -2.99 6.62 -14.71
CA ALA A 104 -2.23 6.19 -15.89
C ALA A 104 -2.94 5.07 -16.64
N ASN A 105 -3.40 4.04 -15.94
CA ASN A 105 -4.14 2.92 -16.54
C ASN A 105 -5.50 3.33 -17.11
N ILE A 106 -6.25 4.20 -16.44
CA ILE A 106 -7.58 4.65 -16.90
C ILE A 106 -7.48 5.55 -18.14
N THR A 107 -6.52 6.47 -18.14
CA THR A 107 -6.37 7.50 -19.19
C THR A 107 -5.52 7.02 -20.37
N GLY A 108 -4.62 6.06 -20.15
CA GLY A 108 -3.60 5.67 -21.11
C GLY A 108 -2.47 6.69 -21.28
N ASP A 109 -2.45 7.78 -20.50
CA ASP A 109 -1.42 8.82 -20.60
C ASP A 109 -0.16 8.41 -19.81
N PRO A 110 0.99 8.22 -20.48
CA PRO A 110 2.21 7.74 -19.83
C PRO A 110 2.83 8.77 -18.88
N ARG A 111 2.44 10.06 -18.94
CA ARG A 111 2.96 11.11 -18.04
C ARG A 111 2.73 10.77 -16.58
N TYR A 112 1.56 10.20 -16.24
CA TYR A 112 1.23 9.82 -14.85
C TYR A 112 2.13 8.69 -14.33
N ALA A 113 2.38 7.66 -15.15
CA ALA A 113 3.28 6.56 -14.79
C ALA A 113 4.73 7.05 -14.65
N GLN A 114 5.18 7.93 -15.55
CA GLN A 114 6.49 8.57 -15.46
C GLN A 114 6.65 9.43 -14.21
N GLN A 115 5.60 10.19 -13.83
CA GLN A 115 5.65 10.99 -12.61
C GLN A 115 5.69 10.11 -11.36
N ALA A 116 4.88 9.05 -11.29
CA ALA A 116 4.96 8.07 -10.21
C ALA A 116 6.38 7.49 -10.07
N PHE A 117 7.03 7.13 -11.18
CA PHE A 117 8.39 6.62 -11.15
C PHE A 117 9.41 7.66 -10.71
N LYS A 118 9.33 8.90 -11.19
CA LYS A 118 10.22 9.98 -10.73
C LYS A 118 10.14 10.17 -9.22
N ASN A 119 8.93 10.16 -8.66
CA ASN A 119 8.71 10.32 -7.23
C ASN A 119 9.24 9.10 -6.46
N PHE A 120 9.01 7.88 -6.96
CA PHE A 120 9.57 6.66 -6.38
C PHE A 120 11.11 6.63 -6.43
N ASP A 121 11.72 6.98 -7.56
CA ASP A 121 13.18 6.98 -7.73
C ASP A 121 13.83 8.07 -6.87
N PHE A 122 13.20 9.23 -6.70
CA PHE A 122 13.67 10.22 -5.73
C PHE A 122 13.56 9.71 -4.29
N ALA A 123 12.46 9.05 -3.93
CA ALA A 123 12.24 8.53 -2.60
C ALA A 123 13.19 7.36 -2.24
N ALA A 124 13.32 6.37 -3.13
CA ALA A 124 14.02 5.11 -2.88
C ALA A 124 15.41 5.02 -3.52
N GLY A 125 15.65 5.78 -4.60
CA GLY A 125 16.87 5.75 -5.37
C GLY A 125 18.03 6.50 -4.74
N SER A 126 19.20 6.41 -5.38
CA SER A 126 20.47 6.91 -4.84
C SER A 126 20.58 8.44 -4.79
N GLN A 127 19.77 9.16 -5.56
CA GLN A 127 19.90 10.61 -5.76
C GLN A 127 18.97 11.46 -4.87
N GLY A 128 18.04 10.84 -4.14
CA GLY A 128 17.09 11.58 -3.28
C GLY A 128 17.12 11.12 -1.82
N TYR A 129 15.96 10.73 -1.27
CA TYR A 129 15.81 10.45 0.15
C TYR A 129 16.39 9.12 0.61
N GLN A 130 16.63 8.16 -0.29
CA GLN A 130 17.25 6.88 0.01
C GLN A 130 16.51 6.08 1.09
N PHE A 131 15.17 6.02 1.03
CA PHE A 131 14.39 5.18 1.94
C PHE A 131 14.79 3.70 1.85
N TRP A 132 15.17 3.21 0.66
CA TRP A 132 15.52 1.82 0.42
C TRP A 132 16.96 1.49 0.88
N SER A 133 17.09 0.60 1.87
CA SER A 133 18.37 0.01 2.24
C SER A 133 18.75 -1.12 1.29
N GLN A 134 19.78 -0.92 0.48
CA GLN A 134 20.33 -1.98 -0.39
C GLN A 134 20.85 -3.17 0.41
N ARG A 135 21.42 -2.92 1.61
CA ARG A 135 21.97 -3.96 2.49
C ARG A 135 20.85 -4.80 3.11
N ASP A 136 19.85 -4.12 3.68
CA ASP A 136 18.86 -4.78 4.51
C ASP A 136 17.63 -5.23 3.73
N SER A 137 17.48 -4.75 2.48
CA SER A 137 16.32 -4.99 1.61
C SER A 137 14.99 -4.57 2.26
N LEU A 138 15.01 -3.45 2.97
CA LEU A 138 13.89 -2.84 3.68
C LEU A 138 13.92 -1.33 3.54
N PHE A 139 12.78 -0.69 3.80
CA PHE A 139 12.62 0.76 3.76
C PHE A 139 12.69 1.37 5.16
N TYR A 140 13.51 2.40 5.32
CA TYR A 140 13.38 3.35 6.43
C TYR A 140 12.08 4.14 6.28
N ARG A 141 11.49 4.57 7.40
CA ARG A 141 10.27 5.37 7.37
C ARG A 141 10.55 6.77 6.83
N ASP A 142 11.59 7.43 7.34
CA ASP A 142 12.04 8.78 6.97
C ASP A 142 13.41 8.74 6.27
N PRO A 143 13.85 9.84 5.63
CA PRO A 143 15.13 9.88 4.97
C PRO A 143 16.26 9.74 6.01
N PRO A 144 17.19 8.79 5.86
CA PRO A 144 18.27 8.61 6.82
C PRO A 144 19.29 9.77 6.85
N LYS A 145 19.32 10.67 5.84
CA LYS A 145 20.40 11.67 5.69
C LYS A 145 19.99 13.11 5.33
N TRP A 146 18.73 13.51 5.50
CA TRP A 146 18.22 14.82 5.01
C TRP A 146 17.78 15.83 6.10
N GLY A 147 18.55 16.00 7.18
CA GLY A 147 18.28 17.05 8.19
C GLY A 147 16.96 16.88 8.99
N GLN A 148 16.30 15.73 8.86
CA GLN A 148 15.12 15.32 9.62
C GLN A 148 15.48 14.26 10.67
N ALA A 149 14.52 13.89 11.51
CA ALA A 149 14.71 12.90 12.57
C ALA A 149 15.33 11.60 12.01
N TYR A 150 16.55 11.33 12.45
CA TYR A 150 17.31 10.14 12.06
C TYR A 150 16.59 8.90 12.62
N VAL A 151 16.05 8.04 11.75
CA VAL A 151 15.68 6.68 12.16
C VAL A 151 16.97 5.91 12.43
N PRO A 152 17.19 5.38 13.65
CA PRO A 152 18.42 4.66 13.95
C PRO A 152 18.65 3.51 12.96
N GLU A 153 19.91 3.26 12.64
CA GLU A 153 20.28 2.16 11.76
C GLU A 153 19.72 0.82 12.28
N GLY A 154 19.13 0.05 11.37
CA GLY A 154 18.52 -1.25 11.71
C GLY A 154 17.19 -1.15 12.45
N VAL A 155 16.49 0.00 12.41
CA VAL A 155 15.09 0.12 12.84
C VAL A 155 14.19 0.17 11.60
N TYR A 156 13.44 -0.91 11.38
CA TYR A 156 12.51 -1.04 10.26
C TYR A 156 11.10 -1.26 10.76
N TRP A 157 10.24 -0.29 10.47
CA TRP A 157 8.85 -0.33 10.87
C TRP A 157 8.01 -1.20 9.94
N SER A 158 7.25 -2.12 10.53
CA SER A 158 6.40 -3.08 9.82
C SER A 158 5.40 -2.39 8.90
N ARG A 159 4.55 -1.50 9.42
CA ARG A 159 3.53 -0.82 8.59
C ARG A 159 4.15 0.05 7.49
N GLY A 160 5.25 0.76 7.77
CA GLY A 160 5.94 1.56 6.75
C GLY A 160 6.47 0.72 5.60
N ASN A 161 7.07 -0.44 5.90
CA ASN A 161 7.47 -1.40 4.87
C ASN A 161 6.26 -2.02 4.17
N GLY A 162 5.15 -2.22 4.88
CA GLY A 162 3.88 -2.66 4.31
C GLY A 162 3.34 -1.67 3.28
N TRP A 163 3.42 -0.37 3.55
CA TRP A 163 3.02 0.65 2.59
C TRP A 163 3.88 0.61 1.33
N ALA A 164 5.20 0.52 1.46
CA ALA A 164 6.09 0.33 0.32
C ALA A 164 5.74 -0.91 -0.50
N MET A 165 5.48 -2.04 0.17
CA MET A 165 5.05 -3.29 -0.48
C MET A 165 3.75 -3.08 -1.27
N GLY A 166 2.73 -2.47 -0.66
CA GLY A 166 1.48 -2.15 -1.34
C GLY A 166 1.65 -1.20 -2.53
N ALA A 167 2.59 -0.26 -2.44
CA ALA A 167 2.89 0.70 -3.51
C ALA A 167 3.52 0.00 -4.71
N LEU A 168 4.49 -0.90 -4.45
CA LEU A 168 5.14 -1.72 -5.47
C LEU A 168 4.13 -2.65 -6.16
N VAL A 169 3.25 -3.29 -5.39
CA VAL A 169 2.15 -4.10 -5.93
C VAL A 169 1.26 -3.25 -6.84
N THR A 170 0.91 -2.04 -6.41
CA THR A 170 0.05 -1.15 -7.20
C THR A 170 0.72 -0.71 -8.50
N ALA A 171 2.00 -0.33 -8.44
CA ALA A 171 2.77 0.00 -9.63
C ALA A 171 2.79 -1.18 -10.62
N LEU A 172 3.11 -2.39 -10.13
CA LEU A 172 3.19 -3.58 -10.98
C LEU A 172 1.83 -4.04 -11.53
N GLN A 173 0.73 -3.82 -10.81
CA GLN A 173 -0.63 -4.14 -11.24
C GLN A 173 -1.09 -3.28 -12.42
N PHE A 174 -0.72 -2.00 -12.41
CA PHE A 174 -1.20 -1.01 -13.38
C PHE A 174 -0.12 -0.59 -14.40
N SER A 175 1.13 -1.03 -14.24
CA SER A 175 2.16 -0.91 -15.25
C SER A 175 1.93 -1.95 -16.36
N GLY A 176 1.82 -1.50 -17.60
CA GLY A 176 1.83 -2.41 -18.75
C GLY A 176 3.21 -3.06 -18.96
N PRO A 177 3.31 -4.15 -19.74
CA PRO A 177 4.59 -4.80 -20.04
C PRO A 177 5.62 -3.87 -20.72
N ALA A 178 5.15 -2.81 -21.38
CA ALA A 178 5.98 -1.82 -22.07
C ALA A 178 6.47 -0.68 -21.14
N ASP A 179 6.07 -0.65 -19.86
CA ASP A 179 6.58 0.35 -18.92
C ASP A 179 8.10 0.12 -18.68
N PRO A 180 8.97 1.07 -19.04
CA PRO A 180 10.42 0.91 -18.94
C PRO A 180 10.90 0.78 -17.49
N HIS A 181 10.07 1.16 -16.51
CA HIS A 181 10.42 1.17 -15.10
C HIS A 181 9.94 -0.08 -14.35
N ARG A 182 9.12 -0.92 -14.99
CA ARG A 182 8.54 -2.13 -14.38
C ARG A 182 9.60 -3.04 -13.75
N ALA A 183 10.73 -3.23 -14.41
CA ALA A 183 11.82 -4.09 -13.92
C ALA A 183 12.44 -3.56 -12.61
N VAL A 184 12.47 -2.24 -12.40
CA VAL A 184 12.98 -1.62 -11.17
C VAL A 184 12.03 -1.94 -10.01
N TYR A 185 10.72 -1.71 -10.19
CA TYR A 185 9.71 -2.05 -9.18
C TYR A 185 9.74 -3.55 -8.84
N GLU A 186 9.79 -4.41 -9.85
CA GLU A 186 9.80 -5.87 -9.66
C GLU A 186 11.04 -6.34 -8.90
N GLY A 187 12.21 -5.78 -9.20
CA GLY A 187 13.46 -6.10 -8.50
C GLY A 187 13.43 -5.70 -7.02
N VAL A 188 12.91 -4.50 -6.71
CA VAL A 188 12.74 -4.04 -5.32
C VAL A 188 11.71 -4.90 -4.59
N PHE A 189 10.56 -5.17 -5.23
CA PHE A 189 9.50 -6.03 -4.70
C PHE A 189 10.00 -7.42 -4.34
N LYS A 190 10.70 -8.11 -5.26
CA LYS A 190 11.25 -9.46 -5.02
C LYS A 190 12.24 -9.48 -3.84
N ARG A 191 13.16 -8.50 -3.77
CA ARG A 191 14.12 -8.42 -2.66
C ARG A 191 13.43 -8.13 -1.33
N GLN A 192 12.47 -7.22 -1.30
CA GLN A 192 11.71 -6.92 -0.09
C GLN A 192 10.91 -8.15 0.37
N ALA A 193 10.22 -8.83 -0.55
CA ALA A 193 9.45 -10.04 -0.25
C ALA A 193 10.34 -11.15 0.32
N ALA A 194 11.51 -11.41 -0.29
CA ALA A 194 12.46 -12.40 0.21
C ALA A 194 13.01 -12.04 1.59
N ARG A 195 13.24 -10.75 1.88
CA ARG A 195 13.66 -10.31 3.21
C ARG A 195 12.56 -10.49 4.25
N LEU A 196 11.35 -10.04 3.94
CA LEU A 196 10.20 -10.14 4.83
C LEU A 196 9.85 -11.60 5.14
N LEU A 197 9.98 -12.51 4.18
CA LEU A 197 9.80 -13.95 4.39
C LEU A 197 10.65 -14.47 5.56
N ARG A 198 11.91 -14.03 5.67
CA ARG A 198 12.84 -14.41 6.74
C ARG A 198 12.57 -13.72 8.09
N LEU A 199 11.80 -12.65 8.10
CA LEU A 199 11.48 -11.85 9.29
C LEU A 199 10.09 -12.14 9.84
N GLN A 200 9.36 -13.08 9.26
CA GLN A 200 8.06 -13.49 9.78
C GLN A 200 8.22 -14.10 11.18
N GLY A 201 7.42 -13.65 12.14
CA GLY A 201 7.43 -14.18 13.49
C GLY A 201 6.92 -15.62 13.54
N ALA A 202 7.29 -16.35 14.60
CA ALA A 202 6.91 -17.76 14.77
C ALA A 202 5.40 -18.01 14.79
N ARG A 203 4.60 -17.01 15.18
CA ARG A 203 3.13 -17.05 15.17
C ARG A 203 2.50 -16.63 13.83
N GLY A 204 3.31 -16.41 12.79
CA GLY A 204 2.85 -16.00 11.46
C GLY A 204 2.67 -14.49 11.26
N CYS A 205 2.52 -13.71 12.35
CA CYS A 205 2.51 -12.26 12.28
C CYS A 205 3.93 -11.70 12.08
N TRP A 206 4.04 -10.56 11.42
CA TRP A 206 5.25 -9.75 11.50
C TRP A 206 5.21 -8.87 12.75
N PRO A 207 6.36 -8.70 13.45
CA PRO A 207 6.47 -7.83 14.61
C PRO A 207 6.41 -6.36 14.19
N VAL A 208 6.09 -5.44 15.11
CA VAL A 208 6.06 -4.00 14.79
C VAL A 208 7.42 -3.49 14.32
N SER A 209 8.49 -3.94 14.96
CA SER A 209 9.88 -3.71 14.54
C SER A 209 10.42 -4.97 13.87
N LEU A 210 10.64 -4.91 12.56
CA LEU A 210 10.99 -6.08 11.73
C LEU A 210 12.32 -6.73 12.10
N THR A 211 13.28 -5.92 12.56
CA THR A 211 14.65 -6.35 12.87
C THR A 211 14.96 -6.34 14.36
N ARG A 212 14.01 -5.92 15.21
CA ARG A 212 14.12 -5.95 16.69
C ARG A 212 12.79 -6.42 17.30
N PRO A 213 12.34 -7.65 17.00
CA PRO A 213 11.04 -8.17 17.44
C PRO A 213 10.87 -8.19 18.96
N GLU A 214 11.97 -8.35 19.70
CA GLU A 214 11.99 -8.37 21.16
C GLU A 214 11.58 -7.05 21.81
N ALA A 215 11.69 -5.92 21.08
CA ALA A 215 11.30 -4.62 21.58
C ALA A 215 9.78 -4.46 21.67
N ASP A 216 9.04 -5.13 20.77
CA ASP A 216 7.57 -5.06 20.65
C ASP A 216 7.02 -6.44 20.22
N PRO A 217 6.84 -7.39 21.15
CA PRO A 217 6.46 -8.76 20.82
C PRO A 217 4.96 -8.93 20.49
N ALA A 218 4.18 -7.86 20.63
CA ALA A 218 2.76 -7.86 20.32
C ALA A 218 2.53 -8.13 18.82
N PRO A 219 1.47 -8.87 18.45
CA PRO A 219 1.03 -8.94 17.06
C PRO A 219 0.83 -7.54 16.47
N GLU A 220 1.12 -7.39 15.19
CA GLU A 220 0.95 -6.14 14.45
C GLU A 220 0.20 -6.44 13.15
N THR A 221 -1.09 -6.10 13.11
CA THR A 221 -1.99 -6.51 12.02
C THR A 221 -1.74 -5.77 10.72
N THR A 222 -1.38 -4.49 10.78
CA THR A 222 -1.40 -3.59 9.62
C THR A 222 -0.28 -3.90 8.63
N GLY A 223 0.95 -4.09 9.10
CA GLY A 223 2.06 -4.54 8.27
C GLY A 223 1.89 -6.00 7.87
N THR A 224 1.50 -6.89 8.79
CA THR A 224 1.21 -8.30 8.48
C THR A 224 0.23 -8.44 7.31
N ALA A 225 -0.86 -7.68 7.33
CA ALA A 225 -1.86 -7.69 6.27
C ALA A 225 -1.30 -7.17 4.94
N LEU A 226 -0.51 -6.10 4.94
CA LEU A 226 0.10 -5.58 3.70
C LEU A 226 1.17 -6.51 3.12
N PHE A 227 1.94 -7.20 3.96
CA PHE A 227 2.89 -8.21 3.51
C PHE A 227 2.18 -9.42 2.92
N ALA A 228 1.14 -9.93 3.60
CA ALA A 228 0.31 -11.02 3.09
C ALA A 228 -0.35 -10.64 1.76
N TYR A 229 -0.92 -9.43 1.66
CA TYR A 229 -1.48 -8.89 0.42
C TYR A 229 -0.45 -8.89 -0.71
N GLY A 230 0.73 -8.31 -0.49
CA GLY A 230 1.73 -8.18 -1.53
C GLY A 230 2.34 -9.50 -1.97
N MET A 231 2.66 -10.39 -1.02
CA MET A 231 3.18 -11.72 -1.34
C MET A 231 2.13 -12.58 -2.04
N ALA A 232 0.86 -12.57 -1.60
CA ALA A 232 -0.21 -13.31 -2.26
C ALA A 232 -0.47 -12.79 -3.68
N TRP A 233 -0.45 -11.48 -3.87
CA TRP A 233 -0.49 -10.89 -5.21
C TRP A 233 0.69 -11.36 -6.07
N GLY A 234 1.91 -11.36 -5.53
CA GLY A 234 3.11 -11.78 -6.23
C GLY A 234 3.06 -13.23 -6.68
N VAL A 235 2.54 -14.12 -5.85
CA VAL A 235 2.28 -15.52 -6.20
C VAL A 235 1.26 -15.61 -7.34
N ARG A 236 0.10 -14.95 -7.19
CA ARG A 236 -0.96 -14.95 -8.21
C ARG A 236 -0.48 -14.41 -9.56
N ALA A 237 0.40 -13.41 -9.55
CA ALA A 237 0.95 -12.78 -10.74
C ALA A 237 2.14 -13.54 -11.36
N GLY A 238 2.58 -14.66 -10.76
CA GLY A 238 3.75 -15.41 -11.21
C GLY A 238 5.10 -14.69 -10.98
N VAL A 239 5.10 -13.68 -10.11
CA VAL A 239 6.30 -12.90 -9.76
C VAL A 239 7.07 -13.57 -8.61
N LEU A 240 6.36 -14.26 -7.72
CA LEU A 240 6.91 -15.02 -6.61
C LEU A 240 6.55 -16.51 -6.74
N ASP A 241 7.43 -17.40 -6.28
CA ASP A 241 7.20 -18.84 -6.33
C ASP A 241 6.16 -19.28 -5.29
N ALA A 242 5.17 -20.08 -5.70
CA ALA A 242 4.09 -20.50 -4.83
C ALA A 242 4.56 -21.46 -3.73
N ALA A 243 5.53 -22.34 -4.02
CA ALA A 243 6.03 -23.31 -3.05
C ALA A 243 6.91 -22.65 -1.97
N GLU A 244 7.69 -21.64 -2.36
CA GLU A 244 8.52 -20.86 -1.43
C GLU A 244 7.68 -19.97 -0.50
N TYR A 245 6.67 -19.27 -1.04
CA TYR A 245 5.91 -18.27 -0.28
C TYR A 245 4.61 -18.80 0.36
N GLY A 246 4.05 -19.90 -0.16
CA GLY A 246 2.79 -20.49 0.31
C GLY A 246 2.75 -20.75 1.82
N PRO A 247 3.73 -21.47 2.42
CA PRO A 247 3.74 -21.74 3.85
C PRO A 247 3.75 -20.48 4.72
N ALA A 248 4.38 -19.40 4.27
CA ALA A 248 4.40 -18.13 4.99
C ALA A 248 3.05 -17.41 4.90
N LEU A 249 2.40 -17.45 3.73
CA LEU A 249 1.06 -16.90 3.51
C LEU A 249 -0.01 -17.62 4.34
N GLU A 250 0.07 -18.95 4.45
CA GLU A 250 -0.80 -19.73 5.33
C GLU A 250 -0.65 -19.32 6.80
N ARG A 251 0.59 -19.18 7.29
CA ARG A 251 0.83 -18.70 8.65
C ARG A 251 0.37 -17.26 8.85
N ALA A 252 0.56 -16.40 7.85
CA ALA A 252 0.07 -15.03 7.90
C ALA A 252 -1.46 -14.98 7.99
N TRP A 253 -2.16 -15.82 7.22
CA TRP A 253 -3.60 -15.98 7.34
C TRP A 253 -4.02 -16.51 8.70
N GLY A 254 -3.30 -17.50 9.25
CA GLY A 254 -3.54 -18.01 10.60
C GLY A 254 -3.42 -16.91 11.67
N CYS A 255 -2.43 -16.03 11.56
CA CYS A 255 -2.32 -14.85 12.42
C CYS A 255 -3.50 -13.89 12.22
N LEU A 256 -3.80 -13.48 10.99
CA LEU A 256 -4.84 -12.50 10.70
C LEU A 256 -6.23 -12.99 11.12
N SER A 257 -6.59 -14.22 10.77
CA SER A 257 -7.90 -14.80 11.07
C SER A 257 -8.04 -15.26 12.54
N GLY A 258 -6.98 -15.80 13.14
CA GLY A 258 -7.03 -16.36 14.50
C GLY A 258 -6.62 -15.39 15.61
N THR A 259 -5.88 -14.32 15.30
CA THR A 259 -5.41 -13.33 16.29
C THR A 259 -6.01 -11.96 16.04
N SER A 260 -5.92 -11.44 14.80
CA SER A 260 -6.35 -10.08 14.49
C SER A 260 -7.88 -9.94 14.45
N LEU A 261 -8.58 -10.85 13.78
CA LEU A 261 -10.03 -10.82 13.67
C LEU A 261 -10.69 -11.32 14.97
N GLN A 262 -11.45 -10.46 15.63
CA GLN A 262 -12.23 -10.79 16.81
C GLN A 262 -13.57 -11.43 16.42
N GLN A 263 -14.20 -12.19 17.33
CA GLN A 263 -15.51 -12.82 17.10
C GLN A 263 -16.62 -11.81 16.73
N SER A 264 -16.50 -10.57 17.18
CA SER A 264 -17.41 -9.48 16.84
C SER A 264 -17.28 -8.96 15.41
N GLY A 265 -16.27 -9.40 14.66
CA GLY A 265 -15.87 -8.85 13.36
C GLY A 265 -14.90 -7.67 13.47
N LEU A 266 -14.55 -7.22 14.68
CA LEU A 266 -13.53 -6.19 14.88
C LEU A 266 -12.15 -6.71 14.47
N VAL A 267 -11.40 -5.91 13.69
CA VAL A 267 -10.00 -6.21 13.38
C VAL A 267 -9.11 -5.49 14.39
N GLY A 268 -8.46 -6.25 15.25
CA GLY A 268 -7.65 -5.80 16.40
C GLY A 268 -6.15 -5.80 16.13
N TYR A 269 -5.36 -5.50 17.17
CA TYR A 269 -3.89 -5.39 17.10
C TYR A 269 -3.43 -4.43 16.00
N CYS A 270 -4.20 -3.36 15.81
CA CYS A 270 -3.88 -2.29 14.91
C CYS A 270 -3.10 -1.23 15.70
N GLN A 271 -1.81 -1.13 15.44
CA GLN A 271 -1.02 -0.02 15.98
C GLN A 271 -1.67 1.31 15.51
N PRO A 272 -1.88 2.29 16.42
CA PRO A 272 -2.47 3.57 16.08
C PRO A 272 -1.59 4.35 15.07
N VAL A 273 -2.11 5.46 14.55
CA VAL A 273 -1.34 6.38 13.69
C VAL A 273 0.00 6.71 14.34
N GLY A 274 1.07 6.64 13.56
CA GLY A 274 2.43 6.82 14.06
C GLY A 274 3.46 6.78 12.95
N ASP A 275 4.71 7.03 13.32
CA ASP A 275 5.85 7.23 12.42
C ASP A 275 6.99 6.21 12.63
N ARG A 276 6.80 5.25 13.54
CA ARG A 276 7.84 4.32 13.98
C ARG A 276 7.24 3.09 14.66
N PRO A 277 8.07 2.07 14.99
CA PRO A 277 7.62 1.01 15.86
C PRO A 277 7.15 1.54 17.21
N GLY A 278 6.04 1.00 17.69
CA GLY A 278 5.47 1.24 18.99
C GLY A 278 4.44 0.16 19.29
N GLY A 279 3.80 0.19 20.45
CA GLY A 279 2.91 -0.89 20.86
C GLY A 279 1.87 -1.24 19.79
N GLY A 280 1.82 -2.51 19.38
CA GLY A 280 0.91 -3.06 18.35
C GLY A 280 -0.59 -2.89 18.65
N GLY A 281 -0.93 -2.30 19.81
CA GLY A 281 -2.28 -2.25 20.33
C GLY A 281 -2.71 -3.59 20.92
N GLY A 282 -3.86 -3.58 21.58
CA GLY A 282 -4.51 -4.81 22.06
C GLY A 282 -5.51 -5.36 21.05
N ALA A 283 -6.19 -6.45 21.43
CA ALA A 283 -7.25 -7.06 20.64
C ALA A 283 -8.39 -6.09 20.24
N ASN A 284 -8.59 -4.99 20.98
CA ASN A 284 -9.62 -3.99 20.71
C ASN A 284 -9.08 -2.73 19.99
N ALA A 285 -7.77 -2.64 19.75
CA ALA A 285 -7.18 -1.51 19.03
C ALA A 285 -7.43 -1.68 17.53
N THR A 286 -8.22 -0.78 16.96
CA THR A 286 -8.65 -0.83 15.54
C THR A 286 -8.54 0.52 14.85
N SER A 287 -8.55 0.51 13.52
CA SER A 287 -8.61 1.71 12.68
C SER A 287 -9.19 1.39 11.30
N SER A 288 -9.68 2.42 10.61
CA SER A 288 -10.22 2.26 9.25
C SER A 288 -9.18 1.75 8.25
N PHE A 289 -7.93 2.20 8.36
CA PHE A 289 -6.84 1.71 7.50
C PHE A 289 -6.47 0.26 7.82
N CYS A 290 -6.52 -0.15 9.09
CA CYS A 290 -6.25 -1.53 9.49
C CYS A 290 -7.28 -2.50 8.90
N VAL A 291 -8.56 -2.15 8.98
CA VAL A 291 -9.62 -2.91 8.32
C VAL A 291 -9.38 -2.94 6.81
N GLY A 292 -9.04 -1.81 6.19
CA GLY A 292 -8.71 -1.74 4.77
C GLY A 292 -7.57 -2.68 4.37
N GLN A 293 -6.48 -2.72 5.14
CA GLN A 293 -5.33 -3.59 4.88
C GLN A 293 -5.70 -5.06 5.09
N PHE A 294 -6.46 -5.38 6.13
CA PHE A 294 -6.99 -6.73 6.35
C PHE A 294 -7.83 -7.20 5.15
N LEU A 295 -8.71 -6.34 4.63
CA LEU A 295 -9.51 -6.66 3.44
C LEU A 295 -8.65 -6.87 2.19
N LEU A 296 -7.58 -6.08 2.00
CA LEU A 296 -6.60 -6.33 0.93
C LEU A 296 -5.98 -7.73 1.06
N ALA A 297 -5.53 -8.09 2.26
CA ALA A 297 -4.92 -9.39 2.54
C ALA A 297 -5.90 -10.53 2.29
N ALA A 298 -7.08 -10.49 2.92
CA ALA A 298 -8.10 -11.51 2.80
C ALA A 298 -8.53 -11.74 1.33
N SER A 299 -8.74 -10.64 0.59
CA SER A 299 -9.15 -10.72 -0.82
C SER A 299 -8.05 -11.31 -1.72
N ALA A 300 -6.78 -11.03 -1.44
CA ALA A 300 -5.67 -11.58 -2.23
C ALA A 300 -5.39 -13.04 -1.88
N LEU A 301 -5.41 -13.39 -0.59
CA LEU A 301 -5.22 -14.77 -0.11
C LEU A 301 -6.32 -15.71 -0.63
N ALA A 302 -7.59 -15.25 -0.65
CA ALA A 302 -8.70 -16.04 -1.17
C ALA A 302 -8.52 -16.45 -2.65
N GLN A 303 -7.77 -15.70 -3.44
CA GLN A 303 -7.57 -15.97 -4.87
C GLN A 303 -6.47 -16.99 -5.16
N ILE A 304 -5.66 -17.33 -4.16
CA ILE A 304 -4.60 -18.33 -4.26
C ILE A 304 -4.85 -19.55 -3.35
N ALA A 305 -5.95 -19.54 -2.59
CA ALA A 305 -6.33 -20.65 -1.75
C ALA A 305 -6.72 -21.87 -2.62
N PRO A 306 -6.37 -23.10 -2.21
CA PRO A 306 -6.86 -24.31 -2.88
C PRO A 306 -8.39 -24.31 -2.91
N GLN A 307 -8.97 -24.66 -4.07
CA GLN A 307 -10.42 -24.84 -4.24
C GLN A 307 -10.90 -26.15 -3.64
#